data_AF-A0A7Y2V120-F1
#
_entry.id   AF-A0A7Y2V120-F1
#
_cell.length_a   1.000
_cell.length_b   1.000
_cell.length_c   1.000
_cell.angle_alpha   90.00
_cell.angle_beta   90.00
_cell.angle_gamma   90.00
#
_symmetry.space_group_name_H-M   'P 1'
#
loop_
_entity.id
_entity.type
_entity.pdbx_description
1 polymer ?
#
loop_
_entity_poly.entity_id
_entity_poly.type
_entity_poly.pdbx_seq_one_letter_code
_entity_poly.pdbx_strand_id
1 'polypeptide(L)' 'RAANDLYSRAVSKVRQPIEALFAWLIEKSDIQKASKVRSTKGLSLHVYGRLAAAFITLIFNS' A
#
# COMPACT_ATOMS: atom_id res chain seq x y z
N ARG A 1 16.07 28.02 -11.01
CA ARG A 1 14.74 27.42 -11.31
C ARG A 1 14.90 26.02 -11.91
N ALA A 2 15.59 25.88 -13.05
CA ALA A 2 15.85 24.58 -13.69
C ALA A 2 16.45 23.49 -12.79
N ALA A 3 17.40 23.83 -11.91
CA ALA A 3 17.96 22.87 -10.95
C ALA A 3 16.93 22.35 -9.93
N ASN A 4 16.04 23.22 -9.43
CA ASN A 4 14.95 22.82 -8.53
C ASN A 4 13.90 21.96 -9.24
N ASP A 5 13.62 22.26 -10.51
CA ASP A 5 12.69 21.46 -11.32
C ASP A 5 13.25 20.06 -11.60
N LEU A 6 14.55 19.96 -11.89
CA LEU A 6 15.24 18.68 -12.06
C LEU A 6 15.25 17.87 -10.76
N TYR A 7 15.57 18.51 -9.63
CA TYR A 7 15.51 17.89 -8.31
C TYR A 7 14.08 17.41 -7.98
N SER A 8 13.06 18.24 -8.20
CA SER A 8 11.66 17.89 -7.93
C SER A 8 11.17 16.74 -8.80
N ARG A 9 11.61 16.65 -10.07
CA ARG A 9 11.33 15.51 -10.95
C ARG A 9 12.00 14.24 -10.45
N ALA A 10 13.25 14.31 -10.02
CA ALA A 10 13.96 13.17 -9.46
C ALA A 10 13.25 12.62 -8.20
N VAL A 11 12.87 13.51 -7.28
CA VAL A 11 12.10 13.15 -6.07
C VAL A 11 10.73 12.55 -6.45
N SER A 12 10.03 13.15 -7.41
CA SER A 12 8.72 12.65 -7.87
C SER A 12 8.80 11.25 -8.47
N LYS A 13 9.85 10.96 -9.25
CA LYS A 13 10.07 9.66 -9.88
C LYS A 13 10.27 8.54 -8.85
N VAL A 14 10.87 8.84 -7.71
CA VAL A 14 11.02 7.88 -6.59
C VAL A 14 9.70 7.69 -5.84
N ARG A 15 8.89 8.75 -5.71
CA ARG A 15 7.62 8.72 -4.99
C ARG A 15 6.52 7.95 -5.73
N GLN A 16 6.42 8.11 -7.04
CA GLN A 16 5.40 7.47 -7.88
C GLN A 16 5.25 5.94 -7.68
N PRO A 17 6.31 5.12 -7.68
CA PRO A 17 6.17 3.68 -7.46
C PRO A 17 5.68 3.35 -6.04
N ILE A 18 6.07 4.15 -5.04
CA ILE A 18 5.61 3.98 -3.65
C ILE A 18 4.11 4.28 -3.57
N GLU A 19 3.65 5.37 -4.20
CA GLU A 19 2.22 5.71 -4.27
C GLU A 19 1.40 4.64 -4.99
N ALA A 20 1.90 4.14 -6.13
CA ALA A 20 1.24 3.07 -6.88
C ALA A 20 1.13 1.77 -6.06
N LEU A 21 2.18 1.38 -5.33
CA LEU A 21 2.17 0.21 -4.46
C LEU A 21 1.12 0.35 -3.36
N PHE A 22 1.10 1.47 -2.64
CA PHE A 22 0.14 1.67 -1.55
C PHE A 22 -1.30 1.81 -2.06
N ALA A 23 -1.51 2.43 -3.22
CA ALA A 23 -2.83 2.49 -3.85
C ALA A 23 -3.35 1.07 -4.17
N TRP A 24 -2.53 0.25 -4.83
CA TRP A 24 -2.87 -1.14 -5.12
C TRP A 24 -3.13 -1.94 -3.84
N LEU A 25 -2.29 -1.75 -2.82
CA LEU A 25 -2.43 -2.47 -1.56
C LEU A 25 -3.75 -2.13 -0.88
N ILE A 26 -4.12 -0.85 -0.81
CA ILE A 26 -5.39 -0.41 -0.22
C ILE A 26 -6.58 -0.99 -0.99
N GLU A 27 -6.53 -0.97 -2.31
CA GLU A 27 -7.60 -1.51 -3.16
C GLU A 27 -7.79 -3.03 -2.95
N LYS A 28 -6.71 -3.81 -2.97
CA LYS A 28 -6.80 -5.28 -2.85
C LYS A 28 -7.06 -5.76 -1.43
N SER A 29 -6.44 -5.11 -0.44
CA SER A 29 -6.53 -5.54 0.95
C SER A 29 -7.64 -4.85 1.73
N ASP A 30 -8.26 -3.75 1.24
CA ASP A 30 -9.28 -2.97 1.98
C ASP A 30 -8.88 -2.71 3.44
N ILE A 31 -7.58 -2.46 3.67
CA ILE A 31 -6.96 -2.44 5.00
C ILE A 31 -7.54 -1.37 5.93
N GLN A 32 -8.19 -0.34 5.37
CA GLN A 32 -8.82 0.73 6.15
C GLN A 32 -9.98 0.25 7.03
N LYS A 33 -10.60 -0.90 6.71
CA LYS A 33 -11.61 -1.53 7.57
C LYS A 33 -11.07 -1.99 8.93
N ALA A 34 -9.74 -2.09 9.08
CA ALA A 34 -9.07 -2.38 10.33
C ALA A 34 -9.45 -1.40 11.47
N SER A 35 -9.82 -0.15 11.13
CA SER A 35 -10.30 0.86 12.09
C SER A 35 -11.55 0.44 12.89
N LYS A 36 -12.32 -0.53 12.39
CA LYS A 36 -13.53 -1.05 13.06
C LYS A 36 -13.23 -2.17 14.05
N VAL A 37 -12.02 -2.72 14.04
CA VAL A 37 -11.62 -3.84 14.89
C VAL A 37 -11.27 -3.34 16.29
N ARG A 38 -11.97 -3.85 17.31
CA ARG A 38 -11.88 -3.34 18.70
C ARG A 38 -10.82 -4.03 19.55
N SER A 39 -10.25 -5.15 19.10
CA SER A 39 -9.27 -5.93 19.83
C SER A 39 -7.93 -5.95 19.10
N THR A 40 -6.82 -5.71 19.82
CA THR A 40 -5.46 -5.71 19.26
C THR A 40 -5.09 -7.04 18.60
N LYS A 41 -5.54 -8.17 19.18
CA LYS A 41 -5.34 -9.51 18.59
C LYS A 41 -6.11 -9.66 17.28
N GLY A 42 -7.38 -9.24 17.27
CA GLY A 42 -8.20 -9.23 16.06
C GLY A 42 -7.65 -8.31 14.98
N LEU A 43 -7.10 -7.16 15.37
CA LEU A 43 -6.49 -6.18 14.47
C LEU A 43 -5.27 -6.80 13.77
N SER A 44 -4.39 -7.44 14.54
CA SER A 44 -3.20 -8.10 14.01
C SER A 44 -3.57 -9.19 13.00
N LEU A 45 -4.53 -10.06 13.35
CA LEU A 45 -5.00 -11.12 12.45
C LEU A 45 -5.63 -10.54 11.18
N HIS A 46 -6.43 -9.49 11.31
CA HIS A 46 -7.05 -8.82 10.15
C HIS A 46 -5.99 -8.25 9.21
N VAL A 47 -5.02 -7.48 9.73
CA VAL A 47 -3.97 -6.86 8.92
C VAL A 47 -3.13 -7.92 8.20
N TYR A 48 -2.57 -8.90 8.93
CA TYR A 48 -1.74 -9.93 8.32
C TYR A 48 -2.51 -10.81 7.34
N GLY A 49 -3.77 -11.16 7.66
CA GLY A 49 -4.62 -11.95 6.76
C GLY A 49 -4.96 -11.22 5.47
N ARG A 50 -5.30 -9.92 5.52
CA ARG A 50 -5.61 -9.13 4.33
C ARG A 50 -4.38 -8.86 3.47
N LEU A 51 -3.21 -8.64 4.09
CA LEU A 51 -1.93 -8.55 3.37
C LEU A 51 -1.59 -9.86 2.68
N ALA A 52 -1.68 -11.00 3.37
CA ALA A 52 -1.43 -12.31 2.79
C ALA A 52 -2.35 -12.58 1.60
N ALA A 53 -3.65 -12.32 1.72
CA ALA A 53 -4.61 -12.48 0.63
C ALA A 53 -4.29 -11.58 -0.58
N ALA A 54 -3.85 -10.32 -0.36
CA ALA A 54 -3.45 -9.42 -1.43
C ALA A 54 -2.22 -9.95 -2.18
N PHE A 55 -1.19 -10.41 -1.47
CA PHE A 55 0.02 -10.96 -2.12
C PHE A 55 -0.22 -12.32 -2.78
N ILE A 56 -1.06 -13.19 -2.22
CA ILE A 56 -1.50 -14.43 -2.88
C ILE A 56 -2.20 -14.08 -4.20
N THR A 57 -3.09 -13.09 -4.18
CA THR A 57 -3.76 -12.61 -5.41
C THR A 57 -2.74 -12.08 -6.43
N LEU A 58 -1.71 -11.36 -6.00
CA LEU A 58 -0.66 -10.88 -6.90
C LEU A 58 0.13 -12.02 -7.57
N ILE A 59 0.38 -13.12 -6.85
CA ILE A 59 1.15 -14.26 -7.36
C ILE A 59 0.32 -15.13 -8.31
N PHE A 60 -0.96 -15.38 -7.98
CA PHE A 60 -1.79 -16.36 -8.69
C PHE A 60 -2.81 -15.75 -9.66
N ASN A 61 -2.93 -14.43 -9.70
CA ASN A 61 -3.88 -13.69 -10.54
C ASN A 61 -3.16 -12.58 -11.34
N SER A 62 -1.87 -12.77 -11.62
CA SER A 62 -1.07 -11.91 -12.51
C SER A 62 -1.35 -12.22 -13.98
#